data_AF-A0A0K0XUY6-F1
#
_entry.id   AF-A0A0K0XUY6-F1
#
_cell.length_a   1.000
_cell.length_b   1.000
_cell.length_c   1.000
_cell.angle_alpha   90.00
_cell.angle_beta   90.00
_cell.angle_gamma   90.00
#
_symmetry.space_group_name_H-M   'P 1'
#
loop_
_entity.id
_entity.type
_entity.pdbx_description
1 polymer ?
#
loop_
_entity_poly.entity_id
_entity_poly.type
_entity_poly.pdbx_seq_one_letter_code
_entity_poly.pdbx_strand_id
1 'polypeptide(L)'
;MSDLIQLVYASRSNLNSSGDRSGVEPGVARILTQSRRNNGPRQIGGVLCYGDDHFFQCLEGERETVEALYERLHEDDRHRDVTLLVKRPVEQRRFKLWAMKYLSVDREVRQVLDKAGLKTFDPFKFDADLTERMLEVLRQATESEHASKGRGSRPAPEPAGSVADREDTLPLAYLGMGAVMAALAVIVVLAIGIR
;
A
#
# COMPACT_ATOMS: atom_id res chain seq x y z
N MET A 1 9.29 10.32 -22.53
CA MET A 1 9.91 10.18 -21.18
C MET A 1 8.76 10.03 -20.20
N SER A 2 8.82 9.05 -19.29
CA SER A 2 7.77 8.91 -18.27
C SER A 2 7.90 10.05 -17.25
N ASP A 3 6.89 10.91 -17.15
CA ASP A 3 6.82 12.00 -16.17
C ASP A 3 6.34 11.46 -14.82
N LEU A 4 7.22 10.70 -14.17
CA LEU A 4 6.93 10.10 -12.87
C LEU A 4 7.29 11.05 -11.74
N ILE A 5 6.41 11.11 -10.74
CA ILE A 5 6.64 11.88 -9.53
C ILE A 5 6.49 11.03 -8.27
N GLN A 6 7.14 11.48 -7.21
CA GLN A 6 6.88 11.11 -5.83
C GLN A 6 6.26 12.32 -5.12
N LEU A 7 5.09 12.11 -4.52
CA LEU A 7 4.38 13.09 -3.72
C LEU A 7 4.19 12.54 -2.32
N VAL A 8 4.62 13.29 -1.32
CA VAL A 8 4.49 12.95 0.10
C VAL A 8 3.70 14.04 0.79
N TYR A 9 2.69 13.64 1.55
CA TYR A 9 1.85 14.56 2.29
C TYR A 9 1.55 14.04 3.69
N ALA A 10 1.16 14.96 4.56
CA ALA A 10 0.61 14.67 5.88
C ALA A 10 -0.80 15.22 6.01
N SER A 11 -1.62 14.58 6.85
CA SER A 11 -2.95 15.07 7.21
C SER A 11 -3.34 14.61 8.61
N ARG A 12 -4.33 15.26 9.21
CA ARG A 12 -4.90 14.86 10.51
C ARG A 12 -6.12 13.99 10.32
N SER A 13 -6.21 12.94 11.12
CA SER A 13 -7.34 12.03 11.12
C SER A 13 -8.61 12.69 11.65
N ASN A 14 -9.72 12.44 10.96
CA ASN A 14 -11.07 12.60 11.49
C ASN A 14 -11.68 11.24 11.85
N LEU A 15 -10.89 10.16 11.84
CA LEU A 15 -11.36 8.84 12.21
C LEU A 15 -11.58 8.79 13.72
N ASN A 16 -12.76 8.31 14.12
CA ASN A 16 -13.07 8.09 15.53
C ASN A 16 -12.33 6.84 16.00
N SER A 17 -11.10 7.01 16.46
CA SER A 17 -10.28 5.97 17.08
C SER A 17 -11.02 5.41 18.30
N SER A 18 -11.82 4.37 18.09
CA SER A 18 -12.46 3.61 19.18
C SER A 18 -11.31 2.98 19.97
N GLY A 19 -11.21 3.28 21.26
CA GLY A 19 -10.00 3.08 22.09
C GLY A 19 -9.39 1.67 22.19
N ASP A 20 -9.85 0.71 21.39
CA ASP A 20 -9.20 -0.57 21.18
C ASP A 20 -8.01 -0.41 20.23
N ARG A 21 -6.80 -0.51 20.80
CA ARG A 21 -5.52 -0.37 20.07
C ARG A 21 -5.02 -1.69 19.49
N SER A 22 -5.86 -2.73 19.45
CA SER A 22 -5.49 -4.03 18.90
C SER A 22 -5.80 -4.09 17.40
N GLY A 23 -4.76 -4.03 16.57
CA GLY A 23 -4.86 -4.19 15.11
C GLY A 23 -4.95 -2.88 14.32
N VAL A 24 -5.35 -2.98 13.05
CA VAL A 24 -5.51 -1.83 12.15
C VAL A 24 -6.85 -1.18 12.45
N GLU A 25 -6.86 0.14 12.66
CA GLU A 25 -8.07 0.91 12.89
C GLU A 25 -9.07 0.70 11.71
N PRO A 26 -10.36 0.41 11.97
CA PRO A 26 -11.32 0.05 10.92
C PRO A 26 -11.47 1.09 9.79
N GLY A 27 -11.43 2.38 10.11
CA GLY A 27 -11.42 3.48 9.14
C GLY A 27 -10.17 3.45 8.25
N VAL A 28 -8.99 3.20 8.81
CA VAL A 28 -7.74 3.01 8.07
C VAL A 28 -7.83 1.78 7.17
N ALA A 29 -8.39 0.66 7.65
CA ALA A 29 -8.61 -0.53 6.82
C ALA A 29 -9.51 -0.25 5.60
N ARG A 30 -10.55 0.60 5.77
CA ARG A 30 -11.41 1.05 4.67
C ARG A 30 -10.64 1.95 3.69
N ILE A 31 -9.81 2.88 4.18
CA ILE A 31 -8.94 3.72 3.35
C ILE A 31 -8.01 2.84 2.50
N LEU A 32 -7.34 1.87 3.11
CA LEU A 32 -6.42 0.97 2.41
C LEU A 32 -7.12 0.14 1.33
N THR A 33 -8.31 -0.39 1.62
CA THR A 33 -9.11 -1.15 0.67
C THR A 33 -9.48 -0.29 -0.54
N GLN A 34 -9.98 0.91 -0.30
CA GLN A 34 -10.36 1.85 -1.36
C GLN A 34 -9.14 2.32 -2.17
N SER A 35 -8.02 2.58 -1.49
CA SER A 35 -6.77 3.00 -2.12
C SER A 35 -6.25 1.91 -3.06
N ARG A 36 -6.17 0.66 -2.60
CA ARG A 36 -5.71 -0.46 -3.44
C ARG A 36 -6.59 -0.67 -4.67
N ARG A 37 -7.91 -0.56 -4.52
CA ARG A 37 -8.88 -0.68 -5.63
C ARG A 37 -8.71 0.43 -6.67
N ASN A 38 -8.51 1.67 -6.23
CA ASN A 38 -8.44 2.83 -7.13
C ASN A 38 -7.06 3.05 -7.75
N ASN A 39 -6.01 2.79 -6.97
CA ASN A 39 -4.63 3.09 -7.33
C ASN A 39 -4.07 2.07 -8.33
N GLY A 40 -4.43 0.79 -8.20
CA GLY A 40 -3.93 -0.29 -9.07
C GLY A 40 -4.15 -0.01 -10.57
N PRO A 41 -5.40 0.23 -11.03
CA PRO A 41 -5.68 0.53 -12.43
C PRO A 41 -5.02 1.82 -12.94
N ARG A 42 -4.80 2.79 -12.05
CA ARG A 42 -4.10 4.05 -12.34
C ARG A 42 -2.58 3.93 -12.23
N GLN A 43 -2.09 2.73 -11.92
CA GLN A 43 -0.71 2.43 -11.65
C GLN A 43 -0.08 3.38 -10.60
N ILE A 44 -0.84 3.80 -9.60
CA ILE A 44 -0.30 4.54 -8.45
C ILE A 44 0.20 3.52 -7.44
N GLY A 45 1.45 3.67 -6.99
CA GLY A 45 2.02 2.92 -5.88
C GLY A 45 2.22 3.82 -4.67
N GLY A 46 2.45 3.24 -3.50
CA GLY A 46 2.70 4.06 -2.32
C GLY A 46 2.66 3.34 -0.98
N VAL A 47 2.87 4.12 0.06
CA VAL A 47 2.81 3.70 1.46
C VAL A 47 2.02 4.71 2.29
N LEU A 48 1.20 4.19 3.19
CA LEU A 48 0.43 4.92 4.18
C LEU A 48 0.91 4.53 5.58
N CYS A 49 1.31 5.52 6.36
CA CYS A 49 1.59 5.38 7.78
C CYS A 49 0.53 6.14 8.60
N TYR A 50 0.08 5.52 9.69
CA TYR A 50 -0.92 6.08 10.59
C TYR A 50 -0.53 5.88 12.05
N GLY A 51 -0.63 6.94 12.85
CA GLY A 51 -0.49 6.90 14.30
C GLY A 51 -0.70 8.27 14.91
N ASP A 52 -1.00 8.33 16.20
CA ASP A 52 -1.26 9.58 16.94
C ASP A 52 -2.24 10.53 16.22
N ASP A 53 -3.27 9.97 15.57
CA ASP A 53 -4.26 10.68 14.74
C ASP A 53 -3.68 11.48 13.56
N HIS A 54 -2.52 11.06 13.05
CA HIS A 54 -1.86 11.63 11.89
C HIS A 54 -1.67 10.59 10.78
N PHE A 55 -1.85 11.04 9.54
CA PHE A 55 -1.47 10.32 8.34
C PHE A 55 -0.16 10.87 7.78
N PHE A 56 0.68 9.97 7.28
CA PHE A 56 1.82 10.27 6.42
C PHE A 56 1.74 9.35 5.22
N GLN A 57 1.59 9.91 4.04
CA GLN A 57 1.37 9.12 2.83
C GLN A 57 2.31 9.54 1.71
N CYS A 58 2.93 8.54 1.09
CA CYS A 58 3.73 8.69 -0.12
C CYS A 58 3.01 8.05 -1.30
N LEU A 59 2.89 8.79 -2.40
CA LEU A 59 2.28 8.40 -3.66
C LEU A 59 3.35 8.48 -4.77
N GLU A 60 3.40 7.46 -5.61
CA GLU A 60 4.28 7.41 -6.78
C GLU A 60 3.51 6.98 -8.01
N GLY A 61 3.68 7.70 -9.11
CA GLY A 61 2.91 7.48 -10.32
C GLY A 61 3.24 8.51 -11.38
N GLU A 62 2.46 8.48 -12.46
CA GLU A 62 2.50 9.53 -13.48
C GLU A 62 1.98 10.85 -12.87
N ARG A 63 2.60 11.98 -13.25
CA ARG A 63 2.37 13.30 -12.66
C ARG A 63 0.90 13.66 -12.60
N GLU A 64 0.22 13.71 -13.75
CA GLU A 64 -1.18 14.15 -13.83
C GLU A 64 -2.07 13.26 -12.95
N THR A 65 -1.80 11.96 -12.97
CA THR A 65 -2.56 10.96 -12.23
C THR A 65 -2.39 11.11 -10.70
N VAL A 66 -1.17 11.36 -10.23
CA VAL A 66 -0.87 11.55 -8.80
C VAL A 66 -1.38 12.91 -8.30
N GLU A 67 -1.20 13.96 -9.10
CA GLU A 67 -1.69 15.31 -8.75
C GLU A 67 -3.22 15.33 -8.70
N ALA A 68 -3.91 14.73 -9.68
CA ALA A 68 -5.37 14.62 -9.66
C ALA A 68 -5.90 13.81 -8.46
N LEU A 69 -5.17 12.77 -8.03
CA LEU A 69 -5.51 12.05 -6.79
C LEU A 69 -5.31 12.95 -5.56
N TYR A 70 -4.20 13.69 -5.50
CA TYR A 70 -3.89 14.58 -4.39
C TYR A 70 -4.92 15.70 -4.21
N GLU A 71 -5.42 16.29 -5.31
CA GLU A 71 -6.52 17.27 -5.25
C GLU A 71 -7.78 16.66 -4.64
N ARG A 72 -8.19 15.47 -5.11
CA ARG A 72 -9.36 14.77 -4.57
C ARG A 72 -9.23 14.38 -3.11
N LEU A 73 -8.00 14.19 -2.63
CA LEU A 73 -7.75 13.89 -1.23
C LEU A 73 -8.10 15.10 -0.35
N HIS A 74 -8.04 16.33 -0.82
CA HIS A 74 -8.46 17.49 -0.01
C HIS A 74 -9.96 17.48 0.34
N GLU A 75 -10.78 16.79 -0.45
CA GLU A 75 -12.23 16.65 -0.26
C GLU A 75 -12.61 15.42 0.59
N ASP A 76 -11.64 14.66 1.09
CA ASP A 76 -11.90 13.43 1.84
C ASP A 76 -12.21 13.74 3.32
N ASP A 77 -13.48 13.64 3.72
CA ASP A 77 -13.95 13.92 5.09
C ASP A 77 -13.27 13.09 6.19
N ARG A 78 -12.56 12.01 5.84
CA ARG A 78 -11.84 11.15 6.79
C ARG A 78 -10.57 11.80 7.35
N HIS A 79 -10.10 12.90 6.75
CA HIS A 79 -8.98 13.66 7.26
C HIS A 79 -9.17 15.17 7.06
N ARG A 80 -8.23 15.96 7.58
CA ARG A 80 -8.17 17.42 7.41
C ARG A 80 -6.71 17.87 7.41
N ASP A 81 -6.48 19.17 7.23
CA ASP A 81 -5.15 19.78 7.30
C ASP A 81 -4.13 19.08 6.35
N VAL A 82 -4.54 18.83 5.11
CA VAL A 82 -3.68 18.16 4.11
C VAL A 82 -2.52 19.09 3.72
N THR A 83 -1.29 18.67 4.00
CA THR A 83 -0.07 19.47 3.77
C THR A 83 0.93 18.69 2.93
N LEU A 84 1.36 19.29 1.82
CA LEU A 84 2.42 18.76 0.98
C LEU A 84 3.77 18.86 1.70
N LEU A 85 4.49 17.74 1.81
CA LEU A 85 5.82 17.68 2.41
C LEU A 85 6.92 17.60 1.35
N VAL A 86 6.72 16.74 0.34
CA VAL A 86 7.68 16.52 -0.75
C VAL A 86 6.93 16.35 -2.07
N LYS A 87 7.43 16.98 -3.12
CA LYS A 87 7.03 16.71 -4.51
C LYS A 87 8.26 16.76 -5.39
N ARG A 88 8.64 15.63 -5.99
CA ARG A 88 9.83 15.56 -6.84
C ARG A 88 9.64 14.60 -8.03
N PRO A 89 10.31 14.84 -9.16
CA PRO A 89 10.41 13.84 -10.22
C PRO A 89 11.20 12.62 -9.72
N VAL A 90 10.88 11.44 -10.23
CA VAL A 90 11.62 10.19 -9.96
C VAL A 90 11.83 9.43 -11.27
N GLU A 91 13.01 8.82 -11.42
CA GLU A 91 13.30 8.02 -12.63
C GLU A 91 12.50 6.72 -12.67
N GLN A 92 12.24 6.15 -11.49
CA GLN A 92 11.49 4.92 -11.34
C GLN A 92 10.74 4.91 -10.01
N ARG A 93 9.59 4.23 -10.01
CA ARG A 93 8.83 3.98 -8.79
C ARG A 93 9.63 3.05 -7.86
N ARG A 94 9.66 3.38 -6.58
CA ARG A 94 10.24 2.56 -5.51
C ARG A 94 9.17 1.64 -4.90
N PHE A 95 7.89 2.01 -4.97
CA PHE A 95 6.77 1.21 -4.45
C PHE A 95 6.03 0.38 -5.52
N LYS A 96 6.75 -0.18 -6.52
CA LYS A 96 6.15 -0.85 -7.70
C LYS A 96 5.19 -2.00 -7.38
N LEU A 97 5.38 -2.68 -6.25
CA LEU A 97 4.66 -3.92 -5.93
C LEU A 97 3.35 -3.70 -5.14
N TRP A 98 3.09 -2.48 -4.66
CA TRP A 98 1.94 -2.19 -3.79
C TRP A 98 1.17 -0.98 -4.27
N ALA A 99 -0.10 -1.20 -4.62
CA ALA A 99 -1.03 -0.10 -4.87
C ALA A 99 -1.18 0.83 -3.65
N MET A 100 -1.09 0.27 -2.44
CA MET A 100 -0.93 1.00 -1.17
C MET A 100 -0.51 0.05 -0.04
N LYS A 101 0.72 0.19 0.48
CA LYS A 101 1.18 -0.53 1.69
C LYS A 101 0.77 0.23 2.95
N TYR A 102 0.49 -0.50 4.02
CA TYR A 102 0.24 0.07 5.34
C TYR A 102 1.41 -0.23 6.26
N LEU A 103 1.85 0.77 7.02
CA LEU A 103 2.81 0.61 8.12
C LEU A 103 2.26 1.32 9.36
N SER A 104 2.11 0.58 10.45
CA SER A 104 1.81 1.17 11.76
C SER A 104 3.02 1.92 12.31
N VAL A 105 2.80 2.82 13.28
CA VAL A 105 3.90 3.41 14.08
C VAL A 105 4.45 2.35 15.04
N ASP A 106 5.33 1.51 14.50
CA ASP A 106 5.98 0.37 15.16
C ASP A 106 7.41 0.71 15.60
N ARG A 107 8.24 -0.30 15.83
CA ARG A 107 9.60 -0.13 16.38
C ARG A 107 10.47 0.72 15.47
N GLU A 108 10.43 0.49 14.17
CA GLU A 108 11.28 1.14 13.18
C GLU A 108 10.91 2.62 13.05
N VAL A 109 9.61 2.93 12.94
CA VAL A 109 9.11 4.31 12.91
C VAL A 109 9.44 5.02 14.22
N ARG A 110 9.26 4.36 15.38
CA ARG A 110 9.59 4.97 16.67
C ARG A 110 11.07 5.24 16.84
N GLN A 111 11.96 4.39 16.35
CA GLN A 111 13.40 4.66 16.38
C GLN A 111 13.78 5.94 15.61
N VAL A 112 13.10 6.23 14.50
CA VAL A 112 13.29 7.48 13.75
C VAL A 112 12.82 8.69 14.56
N LEU A 113 11.65 8.58 15.20
CA LEU A 113 11.10 9.63 16.07
C LEU A 113 11.99 9.90 17.28
N ASP A 114 12.43 8.84 17.98
CA ASP A 114 13.28 8.93 19.17
C ASP A 114 14.61 9.62 18.87
N LYS A 115 15.24 9.27 17.74
CA LYS A 115 16.49 9.93 17.27
C LYS A 115 16.29 11.40 16.95
N ALA A 116 15.07 11.80 16.56
CA ALA A 116 14.69 13.18 16.32
C ALA A 116 14.18 13.89 17.58
N GLY A 117 14.13 13.22 18.74
CA GLY A 117 13.62 13.77 19.99
C GLY A 117 12.09 13.95 20.02
N LEU A 118 11.36 13.30 19.10
CA LEU A 118 9.90 13.37 19.01
C LEU A 118 9.26 12.22 19.78
N LYS A 119 8.36 12.55 20.70
CA LYS A 119 7.63 11.56 21.52
C LYS A 119 6.38 11.00 20.84
N THR A 120 5.87 11.73 19.85
CA THR A 120 4.63 11.43 19.13
C THR A 120 4.90 11.47 17.64
N PHE A 121 4.13 10.71 16.88
CA PHE A 121 4.10 10.77 15.43
C PHE A 121 3.30 11.99 14.98
N ASP A 122 4.01 13.11 14.78
CA ASP A 122 3.46 14.37 14.29
C ASP A 122 4.23 14.81 13.04
N PRO A 123 3.80 14.37 11.85
CA PRO A 123 4.48 14.66 10.60
C PRO A 123 4.59 16.15 10.24
N PHE A 124 3.74 17.00 10.82
CA PHE A 124 3.81 18.45 10.60
C PHE A 124 5.05 19.09 11.23
N LYS A 125 5.73 18.38 12.14
CA LYS A 125 6.99 18.80 12.76
C LYS A 125 8.22 18.22 12.05
N PHE A 126 8.04 17.45 10.98
CA PHE A 126 9.17 16.86 10.27
C PHE A 126 9.82 17.92 9.39
N ASP A 127 11.12 18.12 9.59
CA ASP A 127 11.94 18.83 8.62
C ASP A 127 12.21 17.93 7.40
N ALA A 128 12.89 18.49 6.40
CA ALA A 128 13.22 17.76 5.17
C ALA A 128 14.04 16.48 5.46
N ASP A 129 15.01 16.57 6.36
CA ASP A 129 15.89 15.45 6.70
C ASP A 129 15.14 14.31 7.40
N LEU A 130 14.26 14.65 8.35
CA LEU A 130 13.43 13.67 9.05
C LEU A 130 12.41 13.04 8.11
N THR A 131 11.84 13.83 7.19
CA THR A 131 10.93 13.32 6.17
C THR A 131 11.62 12.29 5.28
N GLU A 132 12.82 12.57 4.80
CA GLU A 132 13.61 11.62 3.99
C GLU A 132 14.02 10.37 4.79
N ARG A 133 14.46 10.53 6.05
CA ARG A 133 14.74 9.38 6.94
C ARG A 133 13.52 8.50 7.16
N MET A 134 12.35 9.11 7.33
CA MET A 134 11.09 8.39 7.46
C MET A 134 10.78 7.61 6.18
N LEU A 135 10.85 8.25 5.02
CA LEU A 135 10.63 7.59 3.72
C LEU A 135 11.56 6.41 3.51
N GLU A 136 12.83 6.52 3.90
CA GLU A 136 13.81 5.45 3.77
C GLU A 136 13.46 4.25 4.67
N VAL A 137 13.04 4.48 5.91
CA VAL A 137 12.56 3.40 6.78
C VAL A 137 11.33 2.72 6.22
N LEU A 138 10.36 3.48 5.72
CA LEU A 138 9.16 2.92 5.11
C LEU A 138 9.52 2.09 3.85
N ARG A 139 10.48 2.55 3.05
CA ARG A 139 10.99 1.84 1.87
C ARG A 139 11.63 0.50 2.27
N GLN A 140 12.53 0.50 3.25
CA GLN A 140 13.21 -0.72 3.71
C GLN A 140 12.21 -1.74 4.28
N ALA A 141 11.20 -1.27 5.04
CA ALA A 141 10.13 -2.12 5.55
C ALA A 141 9.25 -2.70 4.43
N THR A 142 9.19 -2.05 3.25
CA THR A 142 8.53 -2.63 2.08
C THR A 142 9.36 -3.74 1.43
N GLU A 143 10.69 -3.58 1.36
CA GLU A 143 11.61 -4.52 0.70
C GLU A 143 11.87 -5.81 1.50
N SER A 144 11.97 -5.70 2.84
CA SER A 144 12.26 -6.84 3.71
C SER A 144 11.15 -7.90 3.70
N GLU A 145 9.88 -7.49 3.62
CA GLU A 145 8.74 -8.41 3.48
C GLU A 145 8.72 -9.13 2.12
N HIS A 146 9.32 -8.55 1.09
CA HIS A 146 9.46 -9.22 -0.20
C HIS A 146 10.55 -10.29 -0.18
N ALA A 147 11.68 -10.00 0.47
CA ALA A 147 12.77 -10.95 0.61
C ALA A 147 12.37 -12.21 1.39
N SER A 148 11.47 -12.09 2.37
CA SER A 148 10.96 -13.23 3.13
C SER A 148 9.96 -14.08 2.34
N LYS A 149 9.11 -13.47 1.50
CA LYS A 149 8.17 -14.20 0.62
C LYS A 149 8.80 -14.80 -0.63
N GLY A 150 9.98 -14.33 -1.05
CA GLY A 150 10.72 -14.87 -2.21
C GLY A 150 11.52 -16.15 -1.94
N ARG A 151 11.62 -16.60 -0.68
CA ARG A 151 12.43 -17.78 -0.27
C ARG A 151 11.57 -19.04 -0.04
N GLY A 152 10.45 -19.17 -0.76
CA GLY A 152 9.48 -20.26 -0.63
C GLY A 152 9.09 -20.89 -1.96
N SER A 153 10.05 -21.12 -2.86
CA SER A 153 9.88 -22.01 -4.03
C SER A 153 11.26 -22.45 -4.51
N ARG A 154 11.84 -23.43 -3.81
CA ARG A 154 12.94 -24.22 -4.35
C ARG A 154 12.30 -25.32 -5.20
N PRO A 155 12.54 -25.41 -6.52
CA PRO A 155 12.13 -26.59 -7.26
C PRO A 155 12.84 -27.80 -6.63
N ALA A 156 12.06 -28.87 -6.38
CA ALA A 156 12.58 -30.13 -5.87
C ALA A 156 13.75 -30.61 -6.76
N PRO A 157 14.79 -31.26 -6.19
CA PRO A 157 15.83 -31.84 -7.01
C PRO A 157 15.21 -32.92 -7.92
N GLU A 158 15.41 -32.78 -9.23
CA GLU A 158 15.05 -33.80 -10.20
C GLU A 158 15.77 -35.12 -9.85
N PRO A 159 15.07 -36.26 -9.77
CA PRO A 159 15.75 -37.54 -9.65
C PRO A 159 16.34 -37.92 -11.01
N ALA A 160 17.66 -38.14 -11.01
CA ALA A 160 18.39 -38.73 -12.13
C ALA A 160 17.73 -40.05 -12.57
N GLY A 161 17.53 -40.17 -13.89
CA GLY A 161 16.79 -41.28 -14.49
C GLY A 161 17.47 -42.65 -14.37
N SER A 162 16.64 -43.68 -14.38
CA SER A 162 16.98 -44.99 -14.92
C SER A 162 15.73 -45.68 -15.46
N VAL A 163 15.89 -46.19 -16.67
CA VAL A 163 14.99 -46.89 -17.60
C VAL A 163 14.30 -48.12 -16.98
N ALA A 164 13.01 -48.33 -17.28
CA ALA A 164 12.47 -49.52 -17.98
C ALA A 164 10.97 -49.78 -17.74
N ASP A 165 10.27 -50.01 -18.86
CA ASP A 165 9.14 -50.91 -19.08
C ASP A 165 7.71 -50.63 -18.54
N ARG A 166 6.81 -50.48 -19.54
CA ARG A 166 5.49 -51.13 -19.72
C ARG A 166 4.22 -50.58 -19.06
N GLU A 167 3.37 -50.10 -19.99
CA GLU A 167 1.97 -50.46 -20.25
C GLU A 167 0.87 -50.21 -19.21
N ASP A 168 -0.14 -49.49 -19.70
CA ASP A 168 -1.57 -49.57 -19.38
C ASP A 168 -2.03 -49.25 -17.97
N THR A 169 -2.62 -48.06 -17.79
CA THR A 169 -4.06 -47.87 -17.54
C THR A 169 -4.36 -46.40 -17.20
N LEU A 170 -5.27 -45.79 -17.96
CA LEU A 170 -6.10 -44.67 -17.50
C LEU A 170 -7.46 -45.28 -17.10
N PRO A 171 -8.09 -44.86 -15.98
CA PRO A 171 -9.06 -43.78 -16.12
C PRO A 171 -9.27 -42.85 -14.90
N LEU A 172 -9.83 -41.68 -15.21
CA LEU A 172 -10.74 -40.83 -14.44
C LEU A 172 -10.46 -40.54 -12.95
N ALA A 173 -10.11 -39.29 -12.65
CA ALA A 173 -10.99 -38.32 -11.95
C ALA A 173 -10.22 -37.03 -11.62
N TYR A 174 -10.19 -36.08 -12.56
CA TYR A 174 -9.90 -34.68 -12.25
C TYR A 174 -11.24 -33.98 -12.06
N LEU A 175 -11.68 -33.83 -10.80
CA LEU A 175 -12.84 -33.04 -10.45
C LEU A 175 -12.55 -32.20 -9.19
N GLY A 176 -12.70 -30.88 -9.33
CA GLY A 176 -12.73 -29.89 -8.23
C GLY A 176 -11.36 -29.30 -7.90
N MET A 177 -11.08 -28.00 -8.00
CA MET A 177 -11.97 -26.85 -8.07
C MET A 177 -11.20 -25.67 -8.71
N GLY A 178 -11.29 -25.55 -10.03
CA GLY A 178 -11.10 -24.29 -10.72
C GLY A 178 -12.39 -23.49 -10.70
N ALA A 179 -12.25 -22.16 -10.64
CA ALA A 179 -13.30 -21.16 -10.80
C ALA A 179 -14.33 -21.02 -9.66
N VAL A 180 -14.08 -20.06 -8.75
CA VAL A 180 -15.20 -19.24 -8.27
C VAL A 180 -15.29 -18.04 -9.19
N MET A 181 -16.18 -18.22 -10.16
CA MET A 181 -16.63 -17.25 -11.14
C MET A 181 -17.18 -15.98 -10.49
N ALA A 182 -16.96 -14.89 -11.21
CA ALA A 182 -17.80 -13.71 -11.18
C ALA A 182 -19.29 -14.07 -11.29
N ALA A 183 -20.13 -13.50 -10.43
CA ALA A 183 -21.40 -12.84 -10.80
C ALA A 183 -22.24 -12.53 -9.56
N LEU A 184 -22.67 -11.26 -9.47
CA LEU A 184 -23.93 -10.68 -8.96
C LEU A 184 -23.56 -9.26 -8.49
N ALA A 185 -23.44 -8.26 -9.36
CA ALA A 185 -24.46 -7.59 -10.18
C ALA A 185 -25.55 -6.86 -9.36
N VAL A 186 -25.62 -5.54 -9.58
CA VAL A 186 -26.70 -4.57 -9.28
C VAL A 186 -26.86 -4.29 -7.77
N ILE A 187 -26.65 -3.10 -7.21
CA ILE A 187 -27.29 -1.77 -7.35
C ILE A 187 -26.28 -0.83 -6.63
N VAL A 188 -25.77 0.29 -7.15
CA VAL A 188 -26.36 1.64 -7.17
C VAL A 188 -25.53 2.47 -8.16
N VAL A 189 -26.04 2.63 -9.37
CA VAL A 189 -25.79 3.83 -10.18
C VAL A 189 -27.04 4.66 -9.98
N LEU A 190 -27.00 5.67 -9.11
CA LEU A 190 -27.88 6.87 -9.08
C LEU A 190 -27.69 7.62 -7.76
N ALA A 191 -26.73 8.54 -7.77
CA ALA A 191 -26.60 9.75 -6.96
C ALA A 191 -25.14 10.18 -7.19
N ILE A 192 -24.79 11.21 -7.94
CA ILE A 192 -25.37 12.55 -8.00
C ILE A 192 -25.07 13.10 -9.40
N GLY A 193 -26.12 13.31 -10.17
CA GLY A 193 -26.17 14.21 -11.32
C GLY A 193 -27.54 14.86 -11.29
N ILE A 194 -27.58 16.18 -11.47
CA ILE A 194 -28.74 17.10 -11.42
C ILE A 194 -29.10 17.58 -10.00
N ARG A 195 -28.51 18.71 -9.58
CA ARG A 195 -29.13 20.04 -9.70
C ARG A 195 -28.10 21.14 -9.49
#